data_AF-A0AA41YDL7-F1
#
_entry.id   AF-A0AA41YDL7-F1
#
_cell.length_a   1.000
_cell.length_b   1.000
_cell.length_c   1.000
_cell.angle_alpha   90.00
_cell.angle_beta   90.00
_cell.angle_gamma   90.00
#
_symmetry.space_group_name_H-M   'P 1'
#
loop_
_entity.id
_entity.type
_entity.pdbx_description
1 polymer ?
#
loop_
_entity_poly.entity_id
_entity_poly.type
_entity_poly.pdbx_seq_one_letter_code
_entity_poly.pdbx_strand_id
1 'polypeptide(L)'
;MMRILLLMIWGCLFLLPNARAQEKDTVHYLEAIRENGDTLPHRDLDPILVYPRKAFKSRSVERRYWRLAMKVKKVYPFAKKAAELMQTYDARYRAANDPKLRRKYLKAVEKGLFDEYGPQLKKLSISEGRILIKLIDRETKHSSYELIKDLKGGVSAFFWQGVARLFGNDLKEEYDPIVEDRLIEEIIFYIEIGMI
;
A
#
# COMPACT_ATOMS: atom_id res chain seq x y z
N MET A 1 -14.36 -30.21 67.32
CA MET A 1 -15.28 -29.85 66.22
C MET A 1 -14.90 -28.56 65.50
N MET A 2 -14.56 -27.47 66.21
CA MET A 2 -14.31 -26.15 65.61
C MET A 2 -13.11 -26.06 64.63
N ARG A 3 -12.05 -26.85 64.82
CA ARG A 3 -10.87 -26.90 63.92
C ARG A 3 -11.15 -27.53 62.55
N ILE A 4 -12.05 -28.52 62.48
CA ILE A 4 -12.41 -29.19 61.21
C ILE A 4 -13.28 -28.26 60.36
N LEU A 5 -14.14 -27.46 61.00
CA LEU A 5 -14.95 -26.45 60.33
C LEU A 5 -14.06 -25.36 59.68
N LEU A 6 -13.03 -24.89 60.39
CA LEU A 6 -12.08 -23.90 59.88
C LEU A 6 -11.26 -24.42 58.69
N LEU A 7 -10.87 -25.70 58.70
CA LEU A 7 -10.17 -26.33 57.57
C LEU A 7 -11.06 -26.52 56.34
N MET A 8 -12.35 -26.83 56.51
CA MET A 8 -13.30 -26.84 55.39
C MET A 8 -13.51 -25.46 54.78
N ILE A 9 -13.59 -24.41 55.60
CA ILE A 9 -13.77 -23.03 55.12
C ILE A 9 -12.54 -22.56 54.33
N TRP A 10 -11.33 -22.90 54.80
CA TRP A 10 -10.09 -22.61 54.07
C TRP A 10 -9.95 -23.44 52.79
N GLY A 11 -10.39 -24.70 52.79
CA GLY A 11 -10.42 -25.56 51.60
C GLY A 11 -11.37 -25.04 50.52
N CYS A 12 -12.54 -24.53 50.90
CA CYS A 12 -13.48 -23.88 49.97
C CYS A 12 -12.94 -22.55 49.43
N LEU A 13 -12.17 -21.80 50.21
CA LEU A 13 -11.57 -20.54 49.75
C LEU A 13 -10.46 -20.76 48.71
N PHE A 14 -9.75 -21.90 48.78
CA PHE A 14 -8.72 -22.28 47.81
C PHE A 14 -9.25 -22.96 46.54
N LEU A 15 -10.51 -23.40 46.54
CA LEU A 15 -11.16 -24.09 45.42
C LEU A 15 -12.04 -23.19 44.56
N LEU A 16 -12.08 -21.88 44.79
CA LEU A 16 -12.68 -20.95 43.84
C LEU A 16 -11.80 -20.93 42.58
N PRO A 17 -12.25 -21.53 41.45
CA PRO A 17 -11.55 -21.36 40.20
C PRO A 17 -11.57 -19.87 39.87
N ASN A 18 -10.58 -19.39 39.15
CA ASN A 18 -10.62 -18.10 38.47
C ASN A 18 -11.87 -18.03 37.58
N ALA A 19 -13.02 -17.66 38.16
CA ALA A 19 -14.25 -17.41 37.46
C ALA A 19 -14.07 -16.09 36.71
N ARG A 20 -13.36 -16.15 35.58
CA ARG A 20 -13.38 -15.09 34.57
C ARG A 20 -14.76 -15.15 33.91
N ALA A 21 -15.73 -14.53 34.57
CA ALA A 21 -17.14 -14.64 34.18
C ALA A 21 -17.53 -13.78 32.97
N GLN A 22 -16.62 -12.97 32.40
CA GLN A 22 -16.82 -12.30 31.11
C GLN A 22 -15.48 -11.77 30.60
N GLU A 23 -15.07 -12.21 29.42
CA GLU A 23 -14.14 -11.45 28.59
C GLU A 23 -14.86 -10.17 28.19
N LYS A 24 -14.23 -9.00 28.34
CA LYS A 24 -14.84 -7.74 27.91
C LYS A 24 -15.12 -7.85 26.42
N ASP A 25 -16.40 -7.93 26.06
CA ASP A 25 -16.84 -7.88 24.69
C ASP A 25 -16.29 -6.60 24.04
N THR A 26 -15.92 -6.69 22.76
CA THR A 26 -15.22 -5.59 22.08
C THR A 26 -16.23 -4.45 21.92
N VAL A 27 -16.17 -3.44 22.79
CA VAL A 27 -17.05 -2.27 22.71
C VAL A 27 -16.69 -1.50 21.44
N HIS A 28 -17.47 -1.71 20.38
CA HIS A 28 -17.38 -0.93 19.15
C HIS A 28 -18.03 0.44 19.40
N TYR A 29 -17.20 1.46 19.62
CA TYR A 29 -17.66 2.85 19.61
C TYR A 29 -17.97 3.23 18.17
N LEU A 30 -19.25 3.43 17.87
CA LEU A 30 -19.68 4.05 16.62
C LEU A 30 -19.79 5.55 16.85
N GLU A 31 -19.46 6.32 15.81
CA GLU A 31 -19.77 7.74 15.81
C GLU A 31 -21.28 7.92 15.95
N ALA A 32 -21.74 9.01 16.56
CA ALA A 32 -23.16 9.22 16.79
C ALA A 32 -23.61 10.53 16.15
N ILE A 33 -24.75 10.48 15.48
CA ILE A 33 -25.45 11.68 15.02
C ILE A 33 -26.64 11.89 15.93
N ARG A 34 -26.85 13.14 16.33
CA ARG A 34 -28.00 13.53 17.16
C ARG A 34 -29.09 14.09 16.28
N GLU A 35 -30.16 13.33 16.07
CA GLU A 35 -31.35 13.78 15.35
C GLU A 35 -32.56 13.82 16.29
N ASN A 36 -33.30 14.93 16.29
CA ASN A 36 -34.53 15.12 17.08
C ASN A 36 -34.39 14.80 18.59
N GLY A 37 -33.20 14.98 19.15
CA GLY A 37 -32.91 14.71 20.56
C GLY A 37 -32.50 13.26 20.86
N ASP A 38 -32.62 12.35 19.91
CA ASP A 38 -32.17 10.97 20.00
C ASP A 38 -30.74 10.79 19.46
N THR A 39 -30.01 9.79 19.97
CA THR A 39 -28.62 9.52 19.61
C THR A 39 -28.56 8.26 18.77
N LEU A 40 -28.37 8.43 17.46
CA LEU A 40 -28.33 7.32 16.52
C LEU A 40 -26.88 6.94 16.22
N PRO A 41 -26.53 5.64 16.27
CA PRO A 41 -25.22 5.18 15.82
C PRO A 41 -25.10 5.43 14.31
N HIS A 42 -23.97 6.00 13.91
CA HIS A 42 -23.65 6.38 12.55
C HIS A 42 -22.24 5.90 12.20
N ARG A 43 -22.04 5.52 10.94
CA ARG A 43 -20.73 5.22 10.39
C ARG A 43 -20.74 5.53 8.92
N ASP A 44 -19.82 6.39 8.49
CA ASP A 44 -19.54 6.56 7.07
C ASP A 44 -18.90 5.27 6.54
N LEU A 45 -19.52 4.70 5.51
CA LEU A 45 -18.94 3.59 4.79
C LEU A 45 -17.90 4.13 3.81
N ASP A 46 -16.78 3.40 3.70
CA ASP A 46 -15.80 3.72 2.68
C ASP A 46 -16.47 3.60 1.29
N PRO A 47 -16.33 4.61 0.42
CA PRO A 47 -16.92 4.58 -0.91
C PRO A 47 -16.34 3.41 -1.70
N ILE A 48 -17.22 2.61 -2.33
CA ILE A 48 -16.80 1.47 -3.15
C ILE A 48 -16.78 1.91 -4.61
N LEU A 49 -15.62 1.76 -5.26
CA LEU A 49 -15.49 1.93 -6.71
C LEU A 49 -16.19 0.77 -7.43
N VAL A 50 -17.20 1.10 -8.24
CA VAL A 50 -17.91 0.13 -9.07
C VAL A 50 -17.48 0.30 -10.52
N TYR A 51 -16.73 -0.68 -11.03
CA TYR A 51 -16.41 -0.76 -12.45
C TYR A 51 -17.44 -1.63 -13.17
N PRO A 52 -18.08 -1.14 -14.25
CA PRO A 52 -19.00 -1.97 -15.03
C PRO A 52 -18.24 -3.11 -15.72
N ARG A 53 -18.94 -4.21 -16.00
CA ARG A 53 -18.37 -5.30 -16.82
C ARG A 53 -17.82 -4.73 -18.13
N LYS A 54 -16.54 -4.99 -18.43
CA LYS A 54 -15.91 -4.48 -19.65
C LYS A 54 -16.52 -5.10 -20.90
N ALA A 55 -17.07 -4.24 -21.74
CA ALA A 55 -17.32 -4.53 -23.15
C ALA A 55 -16.26 -3.82 -24.00
N PHE A 56 -15.38 -4.57 -24.65
CA PHE A 56 -14.37 -3.99 -25.52
C PHE A 56 -14.96 -3.67 -26.89
N LYS A 57 -14.73 -2.44 -27.39
CA LYS A 57 -15.16 -2.01 -28.73
C LYS A 57 -14.53 -2.83 -29.87
N SER A 58 -13.37 -3.45 -29.62
CA SER A 58 -12.61 -4.23 -30.62
C SER A 58 -11.60 -5.14 -29.95
N ARG A 59 -11.26 -6.26 -30.60
CA ARG A 59 -10.17 -7.17 -30.22
C ARG A 59 -8.81 -6.46 -30.08
N SER A 60 -8.58 -5.37 -30.80
CA SER A 60 -7.34 -4.59 -30.67
C SER A 60 -7.25 -3.86 -29.32
N VAL A 61 -8.38 -3.27 -28.89
CA VAL A 61 -8.49 -2.56 -27.60
C VAL A 61 -8.37 -3.55 -26.45
N GLU A 62 -9.07 -4.67 -26.54
CA GLU A 62 -8.98 -5.76 -25.58
C GLU A 62 -7.54 -6.26 -25.40
N ARG A 63 -6.84 -6.58 -26.50
CA ARG A 63 -5.43 -7.00 -26.43
C ARG A 63 -4.53 -5.95 -25.81
N ARG A 64 -4.80 -4.66 -26.05
CA ARG A 64 -4.02 -3.57 -25.45
C ARG A 64 -4.25 -3.49 -23.94
N TYR A 65 -5.50 -3.63 -23.51
CA TYR A 65 -5.87 -3.67 -22.10
C TYR A 65 -5.22 -4.85 -21.38
N TRP A 66 -5.33 -6.08 -21.89
CA TRP A 66 -4.71 -7.24 -21.25
C TRP A 66 -3.19 -7.19 -21.25
N ARG A 67 -2.56 -6.58 -22.28
CA ARG A 67 -1.12 -6.29 -22.25
C ARG A 67 -0.75 -5.31 -21.14
N LEU A 68 -1.58 -4.30 -20.87
CA LEU A 68 -1.38 -3.41 -19.73
C LEU A 68 -1.57 -4.17 -18.41
N ALA A 69 -2.64 -4.97 -18.30
CA ALA A 69 -2.93 -5.75 -17.10
C ALA A 69 -1.80 -6.70 -16.71
N MET A 70 -1.23 -7.43 -17.68
CA MET A 70 -0.07 -8.29 -17.42
C MET A 70 1.15 -7.51 -16.92
N LYS A 71 1.42 -6.32 -17.49
CA LYS A 71 2.54 -5.48 -17.05
C LYS A 71 2.31 -4.96 -15.64
N VAL A 72 1.11 -4.44 -15.35
CA VAL A 72 0.73 -3.96 -14.01
C VAL A 72 0.85 -5.09 -13.00
N LYS A 73 0.25 -6.26 -13.26
CA LYS A 73 0.34 -7.44 -12.40
C LYS A 73 1.78 -7.86 -12.11
N LYS A 74 2.67 -7.75 -13.10
CA LYS A 74 4.09 -8.07 -12.95
C LYS A 74 4.84 -7.07 -12.06
N VAL A 75 4.54 -5.77 -12.17
CA VAL A 75 5.32 -4.72 -11.49
C VAL A 75 4.70 -4.23 -10.18
N TYR A 76 3.40 -4.42 -9.98
CA TYR A 76 2.67 -3.95 -8.81
C TYR A 76 3.26 -4.44 -7.47
N PRO A 77 3.69 -5.71 -7.32
CA PRO A 77 4.32 -6.17 -6.08
C PRO A 77 5.58 -5.38 -5.70
N PHE A 78 6.38 -4.97 -6.69
CA PHE A 78 7.58 -4.17 -6.44
C PHE A 78 7.23 -2.75 -5.97
N ALA A 79 6.14 -2.17 -6.48
CA ALA A 79 5.65 -0.87 -6.04
C ALA A 79 5.15 -0.92 -4.59
N LYS A 80 4.38 -1.95 -4.22
CA LYS A 80 3.96 -2.18 -2.83
C LYS A 80 5.14 -2.30 -1.89
N LYS A 81 6.18 -3.04 -2.31
CA LYS A 81 7.38 -3.20 -1.49
C LYS A 81 8.17 -1.91 -1.32
N ALA A 82 8.31 -1.14 -2.40
CA ALA A 82 8.95 0.18 -2.32
C ALA A 82 8.20 1.10 -1.35
N ALA A 83 6.87 1.07 -1.35
CA ALA A 83 6.04 1.82 -0.42
C ALA A 83 6.23 1.37 1.03
N GLU A 84 6.25 0.05 1.29
CA GLU A 84 6.54 -0.52 2.61
C GLU A 84 7.92 -0.05 3.13
N LEU A 85 8.95 -0.10 2.29
CA LEU A 85 10.28 0.40 2.63
C LEU A 85 10.28 1.91 2.90
N MET A 86 9.52 2.68 2.12
CA MET A 86 9.39 4.13 2.33
C MET A 86 8.71 4.46 3.66
N GLN A 87 7.70 3.71 4.08
CA GLN A 87 7.01 3.91 5.36
C GLN A 87 7.98 3.91 6.54
N THR A 88 9.06 3.13 6.48
CA THR A 88 10.10 3.11 7.53
C THR A 88 10.84 4.45 7.67
N TYR A 89 10.92 5.24 6.61
CA TYR A 89 11.58 6.54 6.58
C TYR A 89 10.61 7.71 6.55
N ASP A 90 9.31 7.48 6.37
CA ASP A 90 8.28 8.49 6.08
C ASP A 90 8.26 9.65 7.08
N ALA A 91 8.25 9.34 8.38
CA ALA A 91 8.31 10.37 9.44
C ALA A 91 9.57 11.23 9.36
N ARG A 92 10.73 10.61 9.09
CA ARG A 92 12.03 11.31 8.97
C ARG A 92 12.15 12.06 7.64
N TYR A 93 11.58 11.52 6.58
CA TYR A 93 11.54 12.11 5.25
C TYR A 93 10.68 13.39 5.25
N ARG A 94 9.49 13.35 5.87
CA ARG A 94 8.62 14.53 6.03
C ARG A 94 9.23 15.60 6.94
N ALA A 95 9.89 15.20 8.02
CA ALA A 95 10.55 16.12 8.94
C ALA A 95 11.86 16.73 8.38
N ALA A 96 12.45 16.10 7.35
CA ALA A 96 13.66 16.61 6.73
C ALA A 96 13.35 17.85 5.88
N ASN A 97 13.88 19.01 6.28
CA ASN A 97 13.88 20.22 5.46
C ASN A 97 15.04 20.26 4.46
N ASP A 98 16.10 19.49 4.71
CA ASP A 98 17.28 19.42 3.82
C ASP A 98 17.02 18.45 2.65
N PRO A 99 17.07 18.92 1.39
CA PRO A 99 16.97 18.07 0.21
C PRO A 99 18.00 16.93 0.17
N LYS A 100 19.21 17.14 0.73
CA LYS A 100 20.24 16.08 0.78
C LYS A 100 19.85 14.94 1.69
N LEU A 101 19.16 15.23 2.79
CA LEU A 101 18.71 14.21 3.74
C LEU A 101 17.55 13.40 3.17
N ARG A 102 16.59 14.04 2.50
CA ARG A 102 15.52 13.36 1.75
C ARG A 102 16.08 12.39 0.72
N ARG A 103 17.06 12.85 -0.06
CA ARG A 103 17.81 12.04 -1.02
C ARG A 103 18.48 10.81 -0.39
N LYS A 104 19.01 10.94 0.83
CA LYS A 104 19.62 9.81 1.55
C LYS A 104 18.60 8.71 1.87
N TYR A 105 17.37 9.08 2.24
CA TYR A 105 16.30 8.11 2.51
C TYR A 105 15.83 7.42 1.24
N LEU A 106 15.64 8.15 0.14
CA LEU A 106 15.29 7.57 -1.15
C LEU A 106 16.34 6.53 -1.61
N LYS A 107 17.63 6.84 -1.46
CA LYS A 107 18.72 5.89 -1.76
C LYS A 107 18.69 4.64 -0.88
N ALA A 108 18.28 4.75 0.37
CA ALA A 108 18.16 3.59 1.26
C ALA A 108 17.02 2.67 0.82
N VAL A 109 15.88 3.23 0.41
CA VAL A 109 14.75 2.50 -0.15
C VAL A 109 15.14 1.83 -1.47
N GLU A 110 15.78 2.57 -2.39
CA GLU A 110 16.30 2.03 -3.65
C GLU A 110 17.20 0.83 -3.41
N LYS A 111 18.19 0.99 -2.52
CA LYS A 111 19.15 -0.06 -2.22
C LYS A 111 18.44 -1.30 -1.68
N GLY A 112 17.53 -1.15 -0.71
CA GLY A 112 16.77 -2.27 -0.17
C GLY A 112 15.97 -3.01 -1.24
N LEU A 113 15.31 -2.27 -2.13
CA LEU A 113 14.54 -2.86 -3.23
C LEU A 113 15.43 -3.60 -4.24
N PHE A 114 16.62 -3.05 -4.57
CA PHE A 114 17.54 -3.68 -5.51
C PHE A 114 18.34 -4.84 -4.91
N ASP A 115 18.62 -4.81 -3.62
CA ASP A 115 19.25 -5.93 -2.92
C ASP A 115 18.33 -7.16 -2.95
N GLU A 116 17.01 -6.95 -2.81
CA GLU A 116 16.02 -8.03 -2.82
C GLU A 116 15.55 -8.43 -4.23
N TYR A 117 15.24 -7.46 -5.11
CA TYR A 117 14.60 -7.70 -6.41
C TYR A 117 15.47 -7.34 -7.61
N GLY A 118 16.73 -6.95 -7.41
CA GLY A 118 17.61 -6.45 -8.48
C GLY A 118 17.65 -7.32 -9.75
N PRO A 119 17.78 -8.66 -9.68
CA PRO A 119 17.72 -9.52 -10.85
C PRO A 119 16.38 -9.50 -11.60
N GLN A 120 15.27 -9.32 -10.89
CA GLN A 120 13.93 -9.25 -11.48
C GLN A 120 13.69 -7.88 -12.11
N LEU A 121 14.09 -6.81 -11.42
CA LEU A 121 14.00 -5.43 -11.92
C LEU A 121 14.80 -5.24 -13.21
N LYS A 122 16.01 -5.83 -13.29
CA LYS A 122 16.85 -5.80 -14.51
C LYS A 122 16.22 -6.50 -15.72
N LYS A 123 15.25 -7.40 -15.51
CA LYS A 123 14.53 -8.11 -16.58
C LYS A 123 13.28 -7.35 -17.04
N LEU A 124 12.95 -6.22 -16.44
CA LEU A 124 11.81 -5.42 -16.86
C LEU A 124 12.09 -4.75 -18.21
N SER A 125 11.10 -4.78 -19.10
CA SER A 125 11.14 -3.94 -20.30
C SER A 125 11.03 -2.47 -19.89
N ILE A 126 11.44 -1.56 -20.78
CA ILE A 126 11.39 -0.12 -20.46
C ILE A 126 9.94 0.34 -20.20
N SER A 127 8.96 -0.23 -20.90
CA SER A 127 7.53 0.05 -20.67
C SER A 127 7.01 -0.46 -19.32
N GLU A 128 7.56 -1.57 -18.82
CA GLU A 128 7.24 -2.09 -17.48
C GLU A 128 7.89 -1.22 -16.40
N GLY A 129 9.14 -0.81 -16.60
CA GLY A 129 9.82 0.15 -15.73
C GLY A 129 9.06 1.48 -15.62
N ARG A 130 8.45 1.94 -16.72
CA ARG A 130 7.57 3.12 -16.72
C ARG A 130 6.35 2.95 -15.83
N ILE A 131 5.66 1.82 -15.95
CA ILE A 131 4.50 1.55 -15.08
C ILE A 131 4.95 1.43 -13.63
N LEU A 132 6.07 0.75 -13.35
CA LEU A 132 6.60 0.58 -11.99
C LEU A 132 6.81 1.93 -11.29
N ILE A 133 7.47 2.89 -11.94
CA ILE A 133 7.67 4.23 -11.39
C ILE A 133 6.35 4.91 -11.05
N LYS A 134 5.40 4.91 -12.00
CA LYS A 134 4.08 5.49 -11.82
C LYS A 134 3.36 4.87 -10.61
N LEU A 135 3.48 3.56 -10.42
CA LEU A 135 2.92 2.87 -9.26
C LEU A 135 3.65 3.21 -7.95
N ILE A 136 4.97 3.40 -7.97
CA ILE A 136 5.70 3.83 -6.76
C ILE A 136 5.24 5.22 -6.33
N ASP A 137 5.05 6.14 -7.27
CA ASP A 137 4.50 7.48 -7.02
C ASP A 137 3.08 7.43 -6.48
N ARG A 138 2.21 6.61 -7.08
CA ARG A 138 0.86 6.30 -6.56
C ARG A 138 0.89 5.86 -5.10
N GLU A 139 1.74 4.89 -4.76
CA GLU A 139 1.76 4.31 -3.41
C GLU A 139 2.44 5.21 -2.37
N THR A 140 3.44 6.00 -2.78
CA THR A 140 4.22 6.85 -1.87
C THR A 140 3.72 8.29 -1.78
N LYS A 141 2.86 8.72 -2.73
CA LYS A 141 2.37 10.11 -2.84
C LYS A 141 3.51 11.15 -2.86
N HIS A 142 4.66 10.76 -3.41
CA HIS A 142 5.86 11.58 -3.48
C HIS A 142 6.34 11.60 -4.93
N SER A 143 6.52 12.81 -5.48
CA SER A 143 6.80 13.01 -6.90
C SER A 143 7.80 12.00 -7.46
N SER A 144 7.30 11.16 -8.37
CA SER A 144 8.04 10.32 -9.32
C SER A 144 9.38 10.91 -9.73
N TYR A 145 9.44 12.23 -9.93
CA TYR A 145 10.62 12.97 -10.35
C TYR A 145 11.81 12.84 -9.38
N GLU A 146 11.58 13.02 -8.07
CA GLU A 146 12.65 12.93 -7.06
C GLU A 146 13.21 11.52 -6.99
N LEU A 147 12.33 10.52 -7.06
CA LEU A 147 12.69 9.11 -7.14
C LEU A 147 13.56 8.85 -8.39
N ILE A 148 13.06 9.12 -9.60
CA ILE A 148 13.77 8.77 -10.86
C ILE A 148 15.08 9.55 -11.04
N LYS A 149 15.13 10.81 -10.62
CA LYS A 149 16.35 11.64 -10.73
C LYS A 149 17.47 11.09 -9.84
N ASP A 150 17.13 10.50 -8.71
CA ASP A 150 18.10 9.96 -7.74
C ASP A 150 18.48 8.50 -7.98
N LEU A 151 17.60 7.73 -8.64
CA LEU A 151 17.88 6.36 -9.15
C LEU A 151 19.00 6.32 -10.21
N LYS A 152 19.42 7.48 -10.77
CA LYS A 152 20.52 7.58 -11.74
C LYS A 152 21.91 7.32 -11.15
N GLY A 153 22.05 7.26 -9.82
CA GLY A 153 23.35 7.32 -9.15
C GLY A 153 23.86 6.04 -8.47
N GLY A 154 23.06 4.95 -8.40
CA GLY A 154 23.36 3.84 -7.48
C GLY A 154 23.36 2.43 -8.06
N VAL A 155 22.49 2.11 -9.03
CA VAL A 155 22.32 0.73 -9.51
C VAL A 155 22.08 0.69 -11.03
N SER A 156 22.61 -0.34 -11.71
CA SER A 156 22.63 -0.56 -13.18
C SER A 156 22.22 0.67 -14.00
N ALA A 157 23.19 1.56 -14.21
CA ALA A 157 23.00 2.79 -14.97
C ALA A 157 22.26 2.55 -16.28
N PHE A 158 22.46 1.39 -16.93
CA PHE A 158 21.80 1.02 -18.18
C PHE A 158 20.26 0.94 -18.07
N PHE A 159 19.70 0.30 -17.03
CA PHE A 159 18.25 0.17 -16.85
C PHE A 159 17.62 1.55 -16.60
N TRP A 160 18.13 2.28 -15.61
CA TRP A 160 17.61 3.61 -15.25
C TRP A 160 17.89 4.67 -16.31
N GLN A 161 18.95 4.55 -17.11
CA GLN A 161 19.20 5.43 -18.24
C GLN A 161 18.22 5.15 -19.39
N GLY A 162 17.86 3.88 -19.63
CA GLY A 162 16.80 3.51 -20.57
C GLY A 162 15.43 4.05 -20.15
N VAL A 163 15.08 3.88 -18.88
CA VAL A 163 13.82 4.40 -18.32
C VAL A 163 13.82 5.93 -18.31
N ALA A 164 14.87 6.59 -17.83
CA ALA A 164 14.96 8.05 -17.79
C ALA A 164 14.94 8.72 -19.17
N ARG A 165 15.47 8.08 -20.22
CA ARG A 165 15.32 8.58 -21.61
C ARG A 165 13.86 8.57 -22.05
N LEU A 166 13.12 7.54 -21.67
CA LEU A 166 11.70 7.43 -21.97
C LEU A 166 10.86 8.38 -21.12
N PHE A 167 11.27 8.71 -19.89
CA PHE A 167 10.60 9.73 -19.07
C PHE A 167 11.03 11.17 -19.37
N GLY A 168 12.02 11.41 -20.24
CA GLY A 168 12.51 12.72 -20.70
C GLY A 168 11.75 13.98 -20.20
N ASN A 169 10.83 14.50 -21.01
CA ASN A 169 10.02 15.69 -20.65
C ASN A 169 8.83 15.37 -19.73
N ASP A 170 8.42 14.11 -19.69
CA ASP A 170 7.28 13.56 -18.93
C ASP A 170 7.64 13.27 -17.46
N LEU A 171 8.89 13.54 -17.07
CA LEU A 171 9.50 13.23 -15.76
C LEU A 171 8.77 13.91 -14.58
N LYS A 172 8.02 14.97 -14.88
CA LYS A 172 7.21 15.74 -13.93
C LYS A 172 5.72 15.38 -14.00
N GLU A 173 5.29 14.52 -14.92
CA GLU A 173 3.91 14.04 -14.92
C GLU A 173 3.71 13.16 -13.70
N GLU A 174 2.90 13.69 -12.78
CA GLU A 174 2.43 12.97 -11.60
C GLU A 174 1.42 11.89 -12.02
N TYR A 175 1.31 10.86 -11.19
CA TYR A 175 0.30 9.83 -11.39
C TYR A 175 -1.13 10.41 -11.37
N ASP A 176 -1.89 10.25 -12.47
CA ASP A 176 -3.26 10.75 -12.59
C ASP A 176 -4.28 9.58 -12.64
N PRO A 177 -4.91 9.23 -11.52
CA PRO A 177 -5.87 8.12 -11.46
C PRO A 177 -7.17 8.38 -12.24
N ILE A 178 -7.47 9.64 -12.60
CA ILE A 178 -8.76 10.04 -13.18
C ILE A 178 -8.69 10.07 -14.70
N VAL A 179 -7.63 10.66 -15.26
CA VAL A 179 -7.51 10.91 -16.70
C VAL A 179 -6.57 9.90 -17.34
N GLU A 180 -5.28 9.97 -17.04
CA GLU A 180 -4.26 9.24 -17.78
C GLU A 180 -4.11 7.78 -17.35
N ASP A 181 -4.04 7.56 -16.03
CA ASP A 181 -3.73 6.27 -15.42
C ASP A 181 -4.98 5.53 -14.92
N ARG A 182 -6.18 6.00 -15.30
CA ARG A 182 -7.47 5.39 -14.96
C ARG A 182 -7.56 3.89 -15.26
N LEU A 183 -6.99 3.46 -16.40
CA LEU A 183 -6.97 2.03 -16.74
C LEU A 183 -6.05 1.23 -15.83
N ILE A 184 -4.97 1.85 -15.33
CA ILE A 184 -4.07 1.23 -14.37
C ILE A 184 -4.78 1.09 -13.02
N GLU A 185 -5.47 2.13 -12.54
CA GLU A 185 -6.29 2.07 -11.32
C GLU A 185 -7.32 0.95 -11.37
N GLU A 186 -8.08 0.88 -12.46
CA GLU A 186 -9.06 -0.17 -12.65
C GLU A 186 -8.42 -1.58 -12.60
N ILE A 187 -7.25 -1.74 -13.21
CA ILE A 187 -6.51 -3.01 -13.17
C ILE A 187 -6.03 -3.33 -11.74
N ILE A 188 -5.51 -2.35 -11.02
CA ILE A 188 -5.08 -2.52 -9.62
C ILE A 188 -6.26 -2.97 -8.77
N PHE A 189 -7.41 -2.30 -8.92
CA PHE A 189 -8.64 -2.69 -8.23
C PHE A 189 -8.98 -4.16 -8.49
N TYR A 190 -8.97 -4.61 -9.75
CA TYR A 190 -9.24 -6.01 -10.07
C TYR A 190 -8.19 -6.98 -9.50
N ILE A 191 -6.92 -6.57 -9.40
CA ILE A 191 -5.87 -7.37 -8.76
C ILE A 191 -6.14 -7.50 -7.25
N GLU A 192 -6.50 -6.40 -6.58
CA GLU A 192 -6.69 -6.35 -5.13
C GLU A 192 -7.88 -7.18 -4.65
N ILE A 193 -8.95 -7.23 -5.44
CA ILE A 193 -10.13 -8.06 -5.15
C ILE A 193 -9.97 -9.51 -5.67
N GLY A 194 -8.82 -9.86 -6.24
CA GLY A 194 -8.51 -11.22 -6.71
C GLY A 194 -9.26 -11.64 -7.98
N MET A 195 -9.74 -10.70 -8.79
CA MET A 195 -10.41 -11.01 -10.07
C MET A 195 -9.42 -11.39 -11.19
N ILE A 196 -8.19 -10.87 -11.19
CA ILE A 196 -7.19 -11.09 -12.27
C ILE A 196 -5.77 -11.38 -11.82
#